data_AF-A0A8J4H3M6-F1
#
_entry.id   AF-A0A8J4H3M6-F1
#
_cell.length_a   1.000
_cell.length_b   1.000
_cell.length_c   1.000
_cell.angle_alpha   90.00
_cell.angle_beta   90.00
_cell.angle_gamma   90.00
#
_symmetry.space_group_name_H-M   'P 1'
#
loop_
_entity.id
_entity.type
_entity.pdbx_description
1 polymer ?
#
loop_
_entity_poly.entity_id
_entity_poly.type
_entity_poly.pdbx_seq_one_letter_code
_entity_poly.pdbx_strand_id
1 'polypeptide(L)'
;MSEPIFAKSGQSDLYYMTSASEESGLDSYQCAFLPPPDKLPPSPLSLQASWEIQGGMYMFLNAKPIDEPTFVANVRKFYTGAGRQVRLIWLSDPNAPAANWAPQYIEADSAGKVTKLAQLRFRNYRLVIGANATVGLRGSDAPAGFALRQPPGVDRWCYWQSGSGSAQYVPEASIALPLSGGALGCLAFSLLLAQHSNGADDWDALDAGLRYYYDHPDYPGYLQSLRYRVFGSAGRSIRLEASVDPINPLAAARTCFAFAADNGGAVQVLDTHYTTWTGQSVQVRPVAGGNASLVFAVQPAAQTETDADPFTLVPCGAFEVLRHGSAAAGGGCQR
;
A
#
# COMPACT_ATOMS: atom_id res chain seq x y z
N MET A 1 12.90 -14.84 10.79
CA MET A 1 11.72 -15.15 9.95
C MET A 1 12.13 -16.25 8.99
N SER A 2 11.30 -17.26 8.79
CA SER A 2 11.55 -18.35 7.84
C SER A 2 11.46 -17.85 6.40
N GLU A 3 12.26 -18.42 5.51
CA GLU A 3 12.15 -18.14 4.07
C GLU A 3 10.79 -18.63 3.54
N PRO A 4 10.12 -17.90 2.64
CA PRO A 4 8.89 -18.35 2.01
C PRO A 4 9.10 -19.65 1.22
N ILE A 5 8.22 -20.62 1.47
CA ILE A 5 8.22 -21.93 0.79
C ILE A 5 6.88 -22.10 0.07
N PHE A 6 6.94 -22.45 -1.22
CA PHE A 6 5.79 -22.70 -2.07
C PHE A 6 5.61 -24.19 -2.31
N ALA A 7 4.46 -24.75 -1.94
CA ALA A 7 4.14 -26.17 -2.08
C ALA A 7 2.92 -26.39 -2.98
N LYS A 8 2.95 -27.45 -3.78
CA LYS A 8 1.90 -27.78 -4.73
C LYS A 8 0.60 -28.18 -4.02
N SER A 9 -0.54 -27.67 -4.49
CA SER A 9 -1.86 -28.13 -4.05
C SER A 9 -2.26 -29.40 -4.83
N GLY A 10 -1.84 -30.56 -4.33
CA GLY A 10 -2.15 -31.85 -4.96
C GLY A 10 -1.65 -31.94 -6.42
N GLN A 11 -2.57 -32.12 -7.37
CA GLN A 11 -2.26 -32.24 -8.81
C GLN A 11 -2.24 -30.90 -9.57
N SER A 12 -2.63 -29.79 -8.93
CA SER A 12 -2.74 -28.47 -9.54
C SER A 12 -1.38 -27.86 -9.89
N ASP A 13 -1.29 -27.08 -10.97
CA ASP A 13 -0.07 -26.34 -11.33
C ASP A 13 0.26 -25.18 -10.35
N LEU A 14 -0.59 -24.94 -9.35
CA LEU A 14 -0.40 -23.89 -8.34
C LEU A 14 0.45 -24.35 -7.16
N TYR A 15 1.43 -23.52 -6.82
CA TYR A 15 2.25 -23.67 -5.62
C TYR A 15 1.86 -22.59 -4.61
N TYR A 16 1.22 -22.97 -3.51
CA TYR A 16 0.83 -22.04 -2.46
C TYR A 16 1.94 -21.84 -1.46
N MET A 17 2.13 -20.61 -1.02
CA MET A 17 2.97 -20.30 0.13
C MET A 17 2.30 -20.86 1.40
N THR A 18 3.03 -21.67 2.17
CA THR A 18 2.47 -22.47 3.27
C THR A 18 1.94 -21.65 4.45
N SER A 19 2.41 -20.42 4.64
CA SER A 19 2.10 -19.56 5.79
C SER A 19 1.35 -18.27 5.42
N ALA A 20 0.85 -18.16 4.18
CA ALA A 20 0.33 -16.88 3.67
C ALA A 20 -0.82 -16.28 4.50
N SER A 21 -1.83 -17.09 4.87
CA SER A 21 -2.99 -16.60 5.63
C SER A 21 -2.60 -16.16 7.04
N GLU A 22 -1.84 -16.99 7.77
CA GLU A 22 -1.33 -16.68 9.11
C GLU A 22 -0.50 -15.40 9.12
N GLU A 23 0.45 -15.26 8.18
CA GLU A 23 1.33 -14.10 8.13
C GLU A 23 0.59 -12.83 7.72
N SER A 24 -0.35 -12.93 6.77
CA SER A 24 -1.12 -11.78 6.29
C SER A 24 -2.11 -11.21 7.30
N GLY A 25 -2.50 -12.00 8.31
CA GLY A 25 -3.59 -11.68 9.22
C GLY A 25 -4.99 -11.73 8.57
N LEU A 26 -5.11 -12.37 7.41
CA LEU A 26 -6.36 -12.53 6.65
C LEU A 26 -6.60 -14.02 6.36
N ASP A 27 -7.67 -14.58 6.93
CA ASP A 27 -7.93 -16.02 6.93
C ASP A 27 -7.97 -16.67 5.53
N SER A 28 -8.52 -15.97 4.55
CA SER A 28 -8.69 -16.49 3.18
C SER A 28 -7.55 -16.09 2.24
N TYR A 29 -6.64 -15.23 2.66
CA TYR A 29 -5.59 -14.69 1.79
C TYR A 29 -4.59 -15.77 1.38
N GLN A 30 -4.21 -15.78 0.11
CA GLN A 30 -3.25 -16.71 -0.46
C GLN A 30 -2.17 -15.95 -1.23
N CYS A 31 -0.92 -16.40 -1.07
CA CYS A 31 0.15 -16.11 -2.00
C CYS A 31 0.50 -17.40 -2.74
N ALA A 32 0.54 -17.35 -4.07
CA ALA A 32 0.82 -18.52 -4.89
C ALA A 32 1.82 -18.19 -6.00
N PHE A 33 2.53 -19.21 -6.44
CA PHE A 33 3.40 -19.18 -7.60
C PHE A 33 2.85 -20.12 -8.68
N LEU A 34 2.74 -19.61 -9.91
CA LEU A 34 2.36 -20.37 -11.10
C LEU A 34 3.57 -20.44 -12.05
N PRO A 35 4.20 -21.62 -12.25
CA PRO A 35 5.20 -21.78 -13.28
C PRO A 35 4.60 -21.68 -14.69
N PRO A 36 5.41 -21.37 -15.72
CA PRO A 36 4.95 -21.40 -17.10
C PRO A 36 4.53 -22.85 -17.49
N PRO A 37 3.64 -23.01 -18.49
CA PRO A 37 3.02 -24.30 -18.82
C PRO A 37 3.99 -25.42 -19.22
N ASP A 38 5.20 -25.07 -19.68
CA ASP A 38 6.25 -25.99 -20.08
C ASP A 38 7.20 -26.38 -18.94
N LYS A 39 6.97 -25.89 -17.71
CA LYS A 39 7.81 -26.16 -16.54
C LYS A 39 7.00 -26.81 -15.42
N LEU A 40 7.51 -27.96 -14.96
CA LEU A 40 7.01 -28.67 -13.78
C LEU A 40 8.12 -28.73 -12.73
N PRO A 41 8.28 -27.67 -11.92
CA PRO A 41 9.31 -27.64 -10.89
C PRO A 41 9.01 -28.67 -9.75
N PRO A 42 10.01 -29.02 -8.92
CA PRO A 42 9.77 -29.87 -7.75
C PRO A 42 8.87 -29.15 -6.73
N SER A 43 8.27 -29.90 -5.80
CA SER A 43 7.55 -29.36 -4.64
C SER A 43 8.17 -29.93 -3.37
N PRO A 44 8.55 -29.09 -2.38
CA PRO A 44 8.37 -27.64 -2.33
C PRO A 44 9.44 -26.83 -3.11
N LEU A 45 9.18 -25.53 -3.32
CA LEU A 45 10.10 -24.54 -3.88
C LEU A 45 10.42 -23.45 -2.86
N SER A 46 11.68 -23.06 -2.76
CA SER A 46 12.07 -21.81 -2.09
C SER A 46 11.72 -20.60 -2.94
N LEU A 47 11.64 -19.42 -2.32
CA LEU A 47 11.48 -18.15 -3.03
C LEU A 47 12.57 -17.92 -4.08
N GLN A 48 13.82 -18.26 -3.76
CA GLN A 48 14.92 -18.14 -4.71
C GLN A 48 14.71 -19.07 -5.93
N ALA A 49 14.39 -20.34 -5.70
CA ALA A 49 14.17 -21.31 -6.77
C ALA A 49 12.98 -20.94 -7.66
N SER A 50 11.87 -20.46 -7.07
CA SER A 50 10.71 -20.01 -7.85
C SER A 50 11.00 -18.74 -8.65
N TRP A 51 11.87 -17.85 -8.16
CA TRP A 51 12.27 -16.64 -8.87
C TRP A 51 13.13 -16.94 -10.10
N GLU A 52 14.00 -17.96 -10.04
CA GLU A 52 14.84 -18.36 -11.17
C GLU A 52 14.05 -18.97 -12.34
N ILE A 53 12.81 -19.42 -12.10
CA ILE A 53 11.91 -19.92 -13.14
C ILE A 53 11.40 -18.75 -13.99
N GLN A 54 11.97 -18.62 -15.19
CA GLN A 54 11.59 -17.63 -16.19
C GLN A 54 10.12 -17.82 -16.61
N GLY A 55 9.38 -16.72 -16.72
CA GLY A 55 7.95 -16.77 -17.09
C GLY A 55 7.00 -17.23 -15.98
N GLY A 56 7.51 -17.58 -14.79
CA GLY A 56 6.68 -17.82 -13.61
C GLY A 56 6.00 -16.55 -13.09
N MET A 57 4.91 -16.70 -12.37
CA MET A 57 4.09 -15.59 -11.88
C MET A 57 3.77 -15.75 -10.39
N TYR A 58 3.91 -14.66 -9.64
CA TYR A 58 3.45 -14.59 -8.25
C TYR A 58 2.08 -13.95 -8.19
N MET A 59 1.18 -14.58 -7.45
CA MET A 59 -0.22 -14.22 -7.33
C MET A 59 -0.57 -13.96 -5.88
N PHE A 60 -1.22 -12.84 -5.65
CA PHE A 60 -1.78 -12.44 -4.38
C PHE A 60 -3.30 -12.49 -4.51
N LEU A 61 -3.95 -13.34 -3.72
CA LEU A 61 -5.36 -13.68 -3.89
C LEU A 61 -6.09 -13.48 -2.56
N ASN A 62 -7.29 -12.90 -2.58
CA ASN A 62 -8.07 -12.75 -1.34
C ASN A 62 -8.74 -14.05 -0.87
N ALA A 63 -8.74 -15.08 -1.71
CA ALA A 63 -9.33 -16.38 -1.44
C ALA A 63 -8.54 -17.48 -2.14
N LYS A 64 -8.69 -18.72 -1.68
CA LYS A 64 -8.26 -19.88 -2.46
C LYS A 64 -9.25 -20.10 -3.62
N PRO A 65 -8.77 -20.29 -4.87
CA PRO A 65 -9.60 -20.79 -5.97
C PRO A 65 -10.27 -22.12 -5.61
N ILE A 66 -11.58 -22.21 -5.83
CA ILE A 66 -12.37 -23.43 -5.57
C ILE A 66 -12.06 -24.50 -6.63
N ASP A 67 -11.99 -24.09 -7.90
CA ASP A 67 -11.60 -24.93 -9.04
C ASP A 67 -10.24 -24.46 -9.57
N GLU A 68 -9.18 -25.00 -8.99
CA GLU A 68 -7.80 -24.62 -9.35
C GLU A 68 -7.46 -24.89 -10.83
N PRO A 69 -7.81 -26.05 -11.44
CA PRO A 69 -7.59 -26.26 -12.88
C PRO A 69 -8.25 -25.19 -13.77
N THR A 70 -9.52 -24.86 -13.53
CA THR A 70 -10.23 -23.83 -14.31
C THR A 70 -9.61 -22.45 -14.07
N PHE A 71 -9.25 -22.14 -12.82
CA PHE A 71 -8.56 -20.91 -12.48
C PHE A 71 -7.24 -20.77 -13.24
N VAL A 72 -6.36 -21.78 -13.19
CA VAL A 72 -5.06 -21.78 -13.90
C VAL A 72 -5.27 -21.62 -15.40
N ALA A 73 -6.23 -22.32 -16.00
CA ALA A 73 -6.53 -22.20 -17.42
C ALA A 73 -6.96 -20.76 -17.78
N ASN A 74 -7.77 -20.11 -16.95
CA ASN A 74 -8.19 -18.73 -17.16
C ASN A 74 -7.06 -17.71 -16.96
N VAL A 75 -6.22 -17.89 -15.94
CA VAL A 75 -5.02 -17.07 -15.73
C VAL A 75 -4.09 -17.19 -16.94
N ARG A 76 -3.82 -18.42 -17.41
CA ARG A 76 -3.03 -18.67 -18.63
C ARG A 76 -3.57 -17.91 -19.84
N LYS A 77 -4.87 -18.04 -20.13
CA LYS A 77 -5.52 -17.31 -21.22
C LYS A 77 -5.36 -15.78 -21.08
N PHE A 78 -5.47 -15.25 -19.86
CA PHE A 78 -5.35 -13.81 -19.60
C PHE A 78 -3.99 -13.23 -19.99
N TYR A 79 -2.87 -13.93 -19.74
CA TYR A 79 -1.54 -13.41 -20.08
C TYR A 79 -1.00 -13.89 -21.44
N THR A 80 -1.30 -15.12 -21.87
CA THR A 80 -0.83 -15.62 -23.17
C THR A 80 -1.57 -14.97 -24.34
N GLY A 81 -2.88 -14.72 -24.21
CA GLY A 81 -3.71 -14.16 -25.29
C GLY A 81 -3.29 -12.74 -25.73
N ALA A 82 -2.57 -12.01 -24.87
CA ALA A 82 -2.11 -10.64 -25.11
C ALA A 82 -0.58 -10.51 -25.16
N GLY A 83 0.16 -11.63 -25.17
CA GLY A 83 1.63 -11.62 -25.13
C GLY A 83 2.21 -10.91 -23.90
N ARG A 84 1.48 -10.91 -22.78
CA ARG A 84 1.86 -10.22 -21.55
C ARG A 84 2.86 -11.06 -20.77
N GLN A 85 3.87 -10.41 -20.21
CA GLN A 85 4.86 -11.04 -19.33
C GLN A 85 4.53 -10.70 -17.87
N VAL A 86 3.36 -11.12 -17.39
CA VAL A 86 2.92 -10.80 -16.02
C VAL A 86 3.79 -11.56 -15.02
N ARG A 87 4.45 -10.82 -14.12
CA ARG A 87 5.32 -11.41 -13.09
C ARG A 87 4.72 -11.35 -11.70
N LEU A 88 3.98 -10.29 -11.40
CA LEU A 88 3.25 -10.08 -10.14
C LEU A 88 1.81 -9.72 -10.47
N ILE A 89 0.84 -10.33 -9.79
CA ILE A 89 -0.59 -10.04 -9.96
C ILE A 89 -1.32 -10.08 -8.62
N TRP A 90 -2.23 -9.13 -8.43
CA TRP A 90 -3.16 -9.04 -7.32
C TRP A 90 -4.58 -9.23 -7.87
N LEU A 91 -5.31 -10.21 -7.33
CA LEU A 91 -6.66 -10.53 -7.76
C LEU A 91 -7.57 -10.66 -6.54
N SER A 92 -8.57 -9.77 -6.47
CA SER A 92 -9.46 -9.67 -5.32
C SER A 92 -10.45 -10.83 -5.21
N ASP A 93 -10.99 -11.30 -6.34
CA ASP A 93 -11.90 -12.43 -6.36
C ASP A 93 -11.46 -13.46 -7.41
N PRO A 94 -10.67 -14.48 -7.01
CA PRO A 94 -10.26 -15.55 -7.92
C PRO A 94 -11.40 -16.52 -8.27
N ASN A 95 -12.54 -16.46 -7.57
CA ASN A 95 -13.68 -17.34 -7.79
C ASN A 95 -14.78 -16.69 -8.65
N ALA A 96 -14.72 -15.38 -8.88
CA ALA A 96 -15.53 -14.71 -9.88
C ALA A 96 -15.29 -15.27 -11.30
N PRO A 97 -16.27 -15.17 -12.22
CA PRO A 97 -16.04 -15.45 -13.62
C PRO A 97 -14.87 -14.61 -14.17
N ALA A 98 -13.99 -15.23 -14.96
CA ALA A 98 -12.77 -14.56 -15.46
C ALA A 98 -13.04 -13.28 -16.28
N ALA A 99 -14.23 -13.17 -16.89
CA ALA A 99 -14.66 -11.95 -17.59
C ALA A 99 -14.87 -10.74 -16.65
N ASN A 100 -15.08 -10.99 -15.35
CA ASN A 100 -15.30 -9.98 -14.33
C ASN A 100 -14.04 -9.67 -13.52
N TRP A 101 -12.93 -10.35 -13.78
CA TRP A 101 -11.68 -10.08 -13.07
C TRP A 101 -11.15 -8.69 -13.42
N ALA A 102 -10.79 -7.93 -12.38
CA ALA A 102 -10.12 -6.64 -12.50
C ALA A 102 -8.75 -6.69 -11.81
N PRO A 103 -7.81 -7.51 -12.31
CA PRO A 103 -6.53 -7.69 -11.63
C PRO A 103 -5.66 -6.44 -11.75
N GLN A 104 -4.88 -6.19 -10.70
CA GLN A 104 -3.75 -5.26 -10.77
C GLN A 104 -2.48 -6.08 -10.98
N TYR A 105 -1.57 -5.63 -11.84
CA TYR A 105 -0.41 -6.47 -12.18
C TYR A 105 0.80 -5.65 -12.63
N ILE A 106 1.96 -6.31 -12.59
CA ILE A 106 3.24 -5.79 -13.08
C ILE A 106 3.77 -6.77 -14.13
N GLU A 107 4.00 -6.26 -15.34
CA GLU A 107 4.69 -7.00 -16.40
C GLU A 107 6.19 -6.79 -16.27
N ALA A 108 6.96 -7.89 -16.19
CA ALA A 108 8.41 -7.86 -16.13
C ALA A 108 9.01 -9.01 -16.94
N ASP A 109 10.16 -8.75 -17.57
CA ASP A 109 10.89 -9.76 -18.33
C ASP A 109 11.63 -10.76 -17.42
N SER A 110 12.34 -11.71 -18.02
CA SER A 110 13.11 -12.74 -17.29
C SER A 110 14.25 -12.18 -16.44
N ALA A 111 14.74 -10.97 -16.73
CA ALA A 111 15.71 -10.27 -15.92
C ALA A 111 15.07 -9.45 -14.79
N GLY A 112 13.73 -9.47 -14.69
CA GLY A 112 12.97 -8.68 -13.73
C GLY A 112 12.80 -7.22 -14.16
N LYS A 113 13.08 -6.86 -15.41
CA LYS A 113 12.87 -5.50 -15.89
C LYS A 113 11.40 -5.30 -16.26
N VAL A 114 10.77 -4.31 -15.65
CA VAL A 114 9.38 -3.94 -15.90
C VAL A 114 9.23 -3.53 -17.36
N THR A 115 8.37 -4.21 -18.11
CA THR A 115 8.28 -4.03 -19.58
C THR A 115 7.31 -2.93 -19.99
N LYS A 116 6.36 -2.58 -19.12
CA LYS A 116 5.34 -1.53 -19.34
C LYS A 116 5.06 -0.77 -18.06
N LEU A 117 4.56 0.45 -18.20
CA LEU A 117 4.03 1.23 -17.08
C LEU A 117 2.96 0.41 -16.35
N ALA A 118 3.18 0.13 -15.06
CA ALA A 118 2.16 -0.45 -14.19
C ALA A 118 1.51 0.65 -13.35
N GLN A 119 0.18 0.59 -13.24
CA GLN A 119 -0.60 1.47 -12.38
C GLN A 119 -1.41 0.63 -11.42
N LEU A 120 -1.01 0.63 -10.15
CA LEU A 120 -1.75 -0.02 -9.09
C LEU A 120 -2.69 1.03 -8.48
N ARG A 121 -3.99 0.84 -8.65
CA ARG A 121 -5.03 1.82 -8.37
C ARG A 121 -5.71 1.53 -7.03
N PHE A 122 -5.93 2.60 -6.30
CA PHE A 122 -6.64 2.67 -5.04
C PHE A 122 -7.72 3.74 -5.22
N ARG A 123 -8.67 3.44 -6.12
CA ARG A 123 -9.65 4.39 -6.66
C ARG A 123 -8.98 5.64 -7.27
N ASN A 124 -9.10 6.79 -6.62
CA ASN A 124 -8.51 8.06 -7.03
C ASN A 124 -7.00 8.18 -6.72
N TYR A 125 -6.44 7.28 -5.91
CA TYR A 125 -4.99 7.19 -5.69
C TYR A 125 -4.37 6.11 -6.58
N ARG A 126 -3.07 6.23 -6.83
CA ARG A 126 -2.33 5.18 -7.53
C ARG A 126 -0.85 5.16 -7.17
N LEU A 127 -0.28 3.96 -7.15
CA LEU A 127 1.16 3.74 -7.25
C LEU A 127 1.51 3.47 -8.71
N VAL A 128 2.42 4.28 -9.25
CA VAL A 128 2.90 4.16 -10.62
C VAL A 128 4.31 3.57 -10.61
N ILE A 129 4.53 2.54 -11.43
CA ILE A 129 5.84 1.92 -11.67
C ILE A 129 6.16 2.03 -13.15
N GLY A 130 7.17 2.82 -13.49
CA GLY A 130 7.59 3.07 -14.87
C GLY A 130 8.25 1.87 -15.54
N ALA A 131 8.09 1.76 -16.87
CA ALA A 131 8.80 0.77 -17.68
C ALA A 131 10.32 0.95 -17.58
N ASN A 132 11.10 -0.12 -17.52
CA ASN A 132 12.53 -0.14 -17.17
C ASN A 132 12.86 -0.06 -15.67
N ALA A 133 11.89 0.13 -14.77
CA ALA A 133 12.10 -0.22 -13.37
C ALA A 133 12.49 -1.70 -13.25
N THR A 134 13.10 -2.11 -12.15
CA THR A 134 13.48 -3.52 -11.92
C THR A 134 12.75 -4.08 -10.72
N VAL A 135 12.23 -5.29 -10.84
CA VAL A 135 11.76 -6.13 -9.74
C VAL A 135 12.77 -7.25 -9.54
N GLY A 136 13.19 -7.47 -8.30
CA GLY A 136 14.09 -8.56 -7.95
C GLY A 136 13.96 -8.94 -6.50
N LEU A 137 14.63 -10.02 -6.10
CA LEU A 137 14.69 -10.42 -4.70
C LEU A 137 15.29 -9.30 -3.83
N ARG A 138 14.78 -9.18 -2.61
CA ARG A 138 15.38 -8.31 -1.59
C ARG A 138 16.71 -8.89 -1.11
N GLY A 139 17.58 -8.03 -0.59
CA GLY A 139 18.80 -8.45 0.08
C GLY A 139 18.50 -9.28 1.34
N SER A 140 19.47 -10.08 1.76
CA SER A 140 19.41 -10.97 2.93
C SER A 140 19.19 -10.26 4.27
N ASP A 141 19.46 -8.96 4.29
CA ASP A 141 19.34 -8.02 5.40
C ASP A 141 17.92 -7.47 5.59
N ALA A 142 16.98 -7.83 4.71
CA ALA A 142 15.59 -7.40 4.77
C ALA A 142 14.63 -8.60 4.83
N PRO A 143 13.36 -8.40 5.27
CA PRO A 143 12.34 -9.42 5.19
C PRO A 143 12.21 -9.97 3.76
N ALA A 144 12.08 -11.30 3.63
CA ALA A 144 12.01 -11.98 2.36
C ALA A 144 10.88 -11.42 1.47
N GLY A 145 11.14 -11.30 0.18
CA GLY A 145 10.20 -10.74 -0.79
C GLY A 145 10.92 -10.09 -1.97
N PHE A 146 10.24 -9.13 -2.60
CA PHE A 146 10.76 -8.40 -3.77
C PHE A 146 11.02 -6.93 -3.47
N ALA A 147 11.93 -6.31 -4.23
CA ALA A 147 12.14 -4.88 -4.28
C ALA A 147 11.92 -4.39 -5.71
N LEU A 148 11.12 -3.33 -5.85
CA LEU A 148 10.99 -2.56 -7.08
C LEU A 148 11.88 -1.33 -7.01
N ARG A 149 12.79 -1.20 -7.97
CA ARG A 149 13.81 -0.14 -8.02
C ARG A 149 13.67 0.68 -9.29
N GLN A 150 13.81 1.99 -9.12
CA GLN A 150 13.87 2.93 -10.23
C GLN A 150 15.20 2.75 -11.01
N PRO A 151 15.24 3.07 -12.31
CA PRO A 151 16.50 3.11 -13.06
C PRO A 151 17.48 4.11 -12.43
N PRO A 152 18.80 3.84 -12.43
CA PRO A 152 19.78 4.80 -11.93
C PRO A 152 19.71 6.15 -12.68
N GLY A 153 19.76 7.25 -11.92
CA GLY A 153 19.78 8.61 -12.49
C GLY A 153 18.45 9.11 -13.05
N VAL A 154 17.34 8.42 -12.77
CA VAL A 154 16.00 8.83 -13.19
C VAL A 154 15.09 8.98 -11.96
N ASP A 155 14.66 10.21 -11.71
CA ASP A 155 13.68 10.50 -10.66
C ASP A 155 12.24 10.40 -11.20
N ARG A 156 11.28 10.15 -10.29
CA ARG A 156 9.84 10.06 -10.60
C ARG A 156 9.48 8.96 -11.59
N TRP A 157 10.29 7.91 -11.63
CA TRP A 157 9.99 6.72 -12.43
C TRP A 157 9.08 5.75 -11.68
N CYS A 158 9.18 5.72 -10.35
CA CYS A 158 8.17 5.15 -9.47
C CYS A 158 7.66 6.26 -8.56
N TYR A 159 6.34 6.42 -8.44
CA TYR A 159 5.76 7.45 -7.60
C TYR A 159 4.35 7.09 -7.13
N TRP A 160 4.01 7.57 -5.93
CA TRP A 160 2.65 7.63 -5.44
C TRP A 160 1.97 8.90 -5.94
N GLN A 161 0.72 8.78 -6.36
CA GLN A 161 -0.08 9.92 -6.81
C GLN A 161 -1.44 9.94 -6.14
N SER A 162 -1.81 11.11 -5.63
CA SER A 162 -3.14 11.38 -5.10
C SER A 162 -4.08 11.97 -6.16
N GLY A 163 -5.38 11.70 -5.98
CA GLY A 163 -6.41 12.11 -6.95
C GLY A 163 -6.82 13.57 -6.89
N SER A 164 -6.61 14.26 -5.77
CA SER A 164 -7.11 15.63 -5.54
C SER A 164 -6.18 16.73 -6.07
N GLY A 165 -4.90 16.45 -6.35
CA GLY A 165 -3.92 17.52 -6.59
C GLY A 165 -2.82 17.24 -7.63
N SER A 166 -2.88 16.12 -8.37
CA SER A 166 -1.82 15.71 -9.32
C SER A 166 -0.42 15.51 -8.73
N ALA A 167 -0.25 15.70 -7.42
CA ALA A 167 1.03 15.62 -6.74
C ALA A 167 1.61 14.22 -6.85
N GLN A 168 2.91 14.16 -7.13
CA GLN A 168 3.66 12.92 -7.28
C GLN A 168 4.70 12.85 -6.17
N TYR A 169 4.61 11.81 -5.36
CA TYR A 169 5.51 11.55 -4.26
C TYR A 169 6.44 10.40 -4.66
N VAL A 170 7.74 10.70 -4.76
CA VAL A 170 8.75 9.70 -5.07
C VAL A 170 9.12 8.97 -3.78
N PRO A 171 9.06 7.63 -3.75
CA PRO A 171 9.61 6.85 -2.65
C PRO A 171 11.07 7.21 -2.37
N GLU A 172 11.45 7.38 -1.10
CA GLU A 172 12.85 7.71 -0.76
C GLU A 172 13.82 6.54 -1.03
N ALA A 173 13.28 5.32 -1.16
CA ALA A 173 14.01 4.10 -1.45
C ALA A 173 13.24 3.19 -2.42
N SER A 174 13.72 1.96 -2.59
CA SER A 174 12.98 0.93 -3.35
C SER A 174 11.63 0.62 -2.70
N ILE A 175 10.61 0.36 -3.52
CA ILE A 175 9.33 -0.14 -3.02
C ILE A 175 9.50 -1.62 -2.69
N ALA A 176 9.27 -2.00 -1.44
CA ALA A 176 9.31 -3.38 -1.00
C ALA A 176 7.96 -4.07 -1.25
N LEU A 177 8.01 -5.36 -1.58
CA LEU A 177 6.87 -6.26 -1.62
C LEU A 177 7.21 -7.47 -0.73
N PRO A 178 6.95 -7.38 0.58
CA PRO A 178 7.23 -8.46 1.51
C PRO A 178 6.42 -9.72 1.15
N LEU A 179 7.03 -10.87 1.33
CA LEU A 179 6.37 -12.17 1.33
C LEU A 179 6.35 -12.75 2.75
N SER A 180 6.43 -11.89 3.76
CA SER A 180 6.34 -12.31 5.15
C SER A 180 5.75 -11.23 6.06
N GLY A 181 5.23 -11.66 7.21
CA GLY A 181 4.59 -10.83 8.23
C GLY A 181 3.30 -10.15 7.76
N GLY A 182 2.75 -9.27 8.61
CA GLY A 182 1.44 -8.60 8.36
C GLY A 182 1.35 -7.79 7.07
N ALA A 183 2.49 -7.41 6.48
CA ALA A 183 2.59 -6.70 5.20
C ALA A 183 2.79 -7.64 3.99
N LEU A 184 2.63 -8.95 4.15
CA LEU A 184 2.73 -9.92 3.07
C LEU A 184 1.81 -9.53 1.91
N GLY A 185 2.42 -9.33 0.73
CA GLY A 185 1.73 -8.93 -0.49
C GLY A 185 1.32 -7.46 -0.57
N CYS A 186 1.61 -6.66 0.46
CA CYS A 186 1.48 -5.20 0.42
C CYS A 186 2.71 -4.56 -0.25
N LEU A 187 2.53 -3.37 -0.81
CA LEU A 187 3.62 -2.56 -1.32
C LEU A 187 4.02 -1.55 -0.24
N ALA A 188 5.26 -1.63 0.21
CA ALA A 188 5.77 -0.81 1.30
C ALA A 188 6.84 0.17 0.81
N PHE A 189 6.72 1.44 1.18
CA PHE A 189 7.64 2.51 0.78
C PHE A 189 7.48 3.73 1.70
N SER A 190 8.53 4.55 1.81
CA SER A 190 8.45 5.80 2.57
C SER A 190 8.11 6.98 1.67
N LEU A 191 7.32 7.92 2.19
CA LEU A 191 6.99 9.20 1.58
C LEU A 191 7.48 10.34 2.46
N LEU A 192 8.00 11.40 1.86
CA LEU A 192 8.30 12.65 2.54
C LEU A 192 7.27 13.70 2.13
N LEU A 193 6.52 14.20 3.11
CA LEU A 193 5.57 15.29 2.94
C LEU A 193 6.22 16.59 3.35
N ALA A 194 5.93 17.69 2.66
CA ALA A 194 6.45 19.00 3.00
C ALA A 194 5.44 20.12 2.69
N GLN A 195 5.73 21.30 3.23
CA GLN A 195 5.17 22.54 2.71
C GLN A 195 5.98 22.99 1.50
N HIS A 196 5.31 23.30 0.41
CA HIS A 196 5.97 23.84 -0.79
C HIS A 196 6.12 25.36 -0.67
N SER A 197 7.10 25.92 -1.37
CA SER A 197 7.42 27.36 -1.34
C SER A 197 6.27 28.27 -1.82
N ASN A 198 5.31 27.71 -2.57
CA ASN A 198 4.08 28.40 -2.99
C ASN A 198 2.97 28.37 -1.92
N GLY A 199 3.25 27.84 -0.73
CA GLY A 199 2.28 27.71 0.37
C GLY A 199 1.37 26.48 0.27
N ALA A 200 1.48 25.67 -0.79
CA ALA A 200 0.74 24.41 -0.89
C ALA A 200 1.25 23.41 0.14
N ASP A 201 0.33 22.75 0.84
CA ASP A 201 0.64 21.74 1.86
C ASP A 201 0.35 20.35 1.30
N ASP A 202 1.29 19.42 1.43
CA ASP A 202 1.12 18.05 0.95
C ASP A 202 -0.05 17.32 1.64
N TRP A 203 -0.44 17.75 2.83
CA TRP A 203 -1.67 17.26 3.48
C TRP A 203 -2.93 17.54 2.64
N ASP A 204 -3.00 18.69 1.97
CA ASP A 204 -4.11 19.04 1.07
C ASP A 204 -4.12 18.18 -0.17
N ALA A 205 -2.95 18.03 -0.79
CA ALA A 205 -2.76 17.21 -1.98
C ALA A 205 -3.02 15.72 -1.71
N LEU A 206 -2.69 15.21 -0.52
CA LEU A 206 -3.04 13.84 -0.11
C LEU A 206 -4.51 13.67 0.28
N ASP A 207 -5.28 14.75 0.33
CA ASP A 207 -6.63 14.76 0.86
C ASP A 207 -6.74 14.17 2.28
N ALA A 208 -5.78 14.53 3.15
CA ALA A 208 -5.75 14.06 4.53
C ALA A 208 -6.58 14.96 5.47
N GLY A 209 -7.51 14.39 6.23
CA GLY A 209 -8.30 15.12 7.22
C GLY A 209 -9.53 14.38 7.69
N LEU A 210 -10.31 15.00 8.57
CA LEU A 210 -11.62 14.48 8.96
C LEU A 210 -12.69 15.04 8.03
N ARG A 211 -13.68 14.23 7.66
CA ARG A 211 -14.80 14.66 6.82
C ARG A 211 -16.13 14.40 7.50
N TYR A 212 -17.02 15.37 7.38
CA TYR A 212 -18.43 15.25 7.74
C TYR A 212 -19.26 15.35 6.48
N TYR A 213 -20.32 14.53 6.38
CA TYR A 213 -21.20 14.45 5.23
C TYR A 213 -22.60 14.88 5.62
N TYR A 214 -23.27 15.61 4.74
CA TYR A 214 -24.65 16.07 4.91
C TYR A 214 -25.34 16.13 3.55
N ASP A 215 -26.67 16.11 3.55
CA ASP A 215 -27.44 16.13 2.30
C ASP A 215 -27.17 17.42 1.52
N HIS A 216 -26.97 17.28 0.21
CA HIS A 216 -26.78 18.41 -0.67
C HIS A 216 -28.09 19.22 -0.77
N PRO A 217 -28.10 20.52 -0.43
CA PRO A 217 -29.33 21.31 -0.35
C PRO A 217 -30.08 21.38 -1.68
N ASP A 218 -29.34 21.42 -2.79
CA ASP A 218 -29.91 21.53 -4.14
C ASP A 218 -30.08 20.20 -4.89
N TYR A 219 -29.53 19.09 -4.38
CA TYR A 219 -29.51 17.79 -5.08
C TYR A 219 -29.89 16.64 -4.14
N PRO A 220 -31.20 16.38 -3.95
CA PRO A 220 -31.67 15.31 -3.08
C PRO A 220 -31.04 13.95 -3.42
N GLY A 221 -30.58 13.23 -2.39
CA GLY A 221 -29.90 11.93 -2.51
C GLY A 221 -28.39 12.00 -2.68
N TYR A 222 -27.82 13.18 -2.96
CA TYR A 222 -26.38 13.41 -2.99
C TYR A 222 -25.88 13.97 -1.66
N LEU A 223 -24.63 13.69 -1.34
CA LEU A 223 -23.94 14.19 -0.16
C LEU A 223 -22.96 15.30 -0.54
N GLN A 224 -22.95 16.35 0.27
CA GLN A 224 -21.85 17.31 0.32
C GLN A 224 -20.95 16.99 1.52
N SER A 225 -19.65 17.32 1.42
CA SER A 225 -18.70 17.05 2.50
C SER A 225 -17.97 18.32 2.97
N LEU A 226 -17.77 18.42 4.28
CA LEU A 226 -16.89 19.40 4.92
C LEU A 226 -15.62 18.69 5.36
N ARG A 227 -14.48 19.11 4.80
CA ARG A 227 -13.17 18.64 5.21
C ARG A 227 -12.58 19.54 6.29
N TYR A 228 -12.19 18.94 7.40
CA TYR A 228 -11.44 19.55 8.47
C TYR A 228 -9.99 19.06 8.41
N ARG A 229 -9.07 20.00 8.16
CA ARG A 229 -7.63 19.72 8.23
C ARG A 229 -7.26 19.42 9.67
N VAL A 230 -6.58 18.30 9.89
CA VAL A 230 -6.10 17.92 11.22
C VAL A 230 -4.66 18.39 11.38
N PHE A 231 -3.78 17.95 10.48
CA PHE A 231 -2.35 18.24 10.52
C PHE A 231 -2.00 19.43 9.62
N GLY A 232 -0.94 20.13 10.00
CA GLY A 232 -0.24 21.10 9.17
C GLY A 232 1.25 20.78 9.14
N SER A 233 1.96 21.12 8.07
CA SER A 233 3.40 20.89 7.97
C SER A 233 4.24 21.93 8.71
N ALA A 234 3.73 23.15 8.93
CA ALA A 234 4.44 24.26 9.60
C ALA A 234 5.89 24.47 9.09
N GLY A 235 6.11 24.26 7.78
CA GLY A 235 7.44 24.33 7.16
C GLY A 235 8.38 23.15 7.44
N ARG A 236 7.92 22.10 8.12
CA ARG A 236 8.67 20.88 8.41
C ARG A 236 8.29 19.76 7.46
N SER A 237 9.27 18.91 7.16
CA SER A 237 9.00 17.68 6.41
C SER A 237 8.57 16.55 7.34
N ILE A 238 7.53 15.82 6.96
CA ILE A 238 7.00 14.67 7.70
C ILE A 238 7.20 13.41 6.89
N ARG A 239 7.92 12.44 7.46
CA ARG A 239 8.09 11.11 6.85
C ARG A 239 6.93 10.19 7.23
N LEU A 240 6.34 9.54 6.23
CA LEU A 240 5.35 8.49 6.38
C LEU A 240 5.89 7.16 5.83
N GLU A 241 5.71 6.07 6.56
CA GLU A 241 5.92 4.71 6.05
C GLU A 241 4.58 4.17 5.53
N ALA A 242 4.46 4.04 4.21
CA ALA A 242 3.29 3.49 3.57
C ALA A 242 3.40 1.96 3.50
N SER A 243 2.27 1.30 3.76
CA SER A 243 1.99 -0.08 3.33
C SER A 243 0.66 -0.02 2.62
N VAL A 244 0.56 -0.50 1.37
CA VAL A 244 -0.69 -0.49 0.61
C VAL A 244 -0.99 -1.86 0.03
N ASP A 245 -2.18 -2.40 0.32
CA ASP A 245 -2.66 -3.67 -0.23
C ASP A 245 -3.58 -3.40 -1.44
N PRO A 246 -3.16 -3.75 -2.67
CA PRO A 246 -3.98 -3.57 -3.86
C PRO A 246 -5.33 -4.30 -3.84
N ILE A 247 -5.49 -5.31 -2.98
CA ILE A 247 -6.70 -6.13 -2.87
C ILE A 247 -7.62 -5.60 -1.77
N ASN A 248 -7.04 -5.17 -0.65
CA ASN A 248 -7.77 -4.75 0.54
C ASN A 248 -7.42 -3.29 0.91
N PRO A 249 -7.79 -2.30 0.07
CA PRO A 249 -7.41 -0.91 0.30
C PRO A 249 -8.02 -0.31 1.57
N LEU A 250 -9.18 -0.80 2.01
CA LEU A 250 -9.85 -0.33 3.24
C LEU A 250 -9.42 -1.07 4.51
N ALA A 251 -8.58 -2.11 4.40
CA ALA A 251 -8.08 -2.83 5.56
C ALA A 251 -6.94 -2.03 6.23
N ALA A 252 -7.28 -1.19 7.20
CA ALA A 252 -6.35 -0.28 7.89
C ALA A 252 -5.05 -0.93 8.44
N ALA A 253 -5.11 -2.20 8.85
CA ALA A 253 -3.93 -2.94 9.31
C ALA A 253 -2.91 -3.26 8.19
N ARG A 254 -3.34 -3.19 6.93
CA ARG A 254 -2.55 -3.56 5.74
C ARG A 254 -2.32 -2.38 4.80
N THR A 255 -3.29 -1.47 4.75
CA THR A 255 -3.27 -0.25 3.93
C THR A 255 -3.29 1.00 4.82
N CYS A 256 -2.11 1.56 5.07
CA CYS A 256 -1.93 2.72 5.92
C CYS A 256 -0.65 3.50 5.57
N PHE A 257 -0.57 4.73 6.07
CA PHE A 257 0.59 5.60 6.01
C PHE A 257 0.98 5.97 7.45
N ALA A 258 1.85 5.16 8.05
CA ALA A 258 2.25 5.31 9.43
C ALA A 258 3.26 6.46 9.61
N PHE A 259 3.18 7.16 10.74
CA PHE A 259 4.14 8.23 11.03
C PHE A 259 5.48 7.64 11.44
N ALA A 260 6.53 7.93 10.66
CA ALA A 260 7.87 7.42 10.95
C ALA A 260 8.52 8.17 12.11
N ALA A 261 9.37 7.49 12.87
CA ALA A 261 10.33 8.17 13.73
C ALA A 261 11.27 9.02 12.86
N ASP A 262 11.77 10.12 13.43
CA ASP A 262 12.86 10.86 12.82
C ASP A 262 14.17 10.03 12.83
N ASN A 263 15.22 10.53 12.18
CA ASN A 263 16.52 9.85 12.13
C ASN A 263 17.18 9.67 13.53
N GLY A 264 16.62 10.27 14.58
CA GLY A 264 17.03 10.09 15.98
C GLY A 264 16.18 9.09 16.76
N GLY A 265 15.21 8.43 16.12
CA GLY A 265 14.31 7.46 16.74
C GLY A 265 13.15 8.07 17.51
N ALA A 266 13.02 9.41 17.54
CA ALA A 266 11.90 10.08 18.18
C ALA A 266 10.72 10.19 17.21
N VAL A 267 9.52 9.84 17.68
CA VAL A 267 8.31 10.01 16.87
C VAL A 267 8.04 11.50 16.67
N GLN A 268 7.81 11.89 15.41
CA GLN A 268 7.66 13.29 15.00
C GLN A 268 6.44 13.94 15.69
N VAL A 269 6.67 15.10 16.32
CA VAL A 269 5.58 15.97 16.78
C VAL A 269 4.97 16.66 15.57
N LEU A 270 3.65 16.56 15.44
CA LEU A 270 2.86 17.08 14.34
C LEU A 270 2.13 18.34 14.79
N ASP A 271 2.22 19.39 14.00
CA ASP A 271 1.41 20.59 14.18
C ASP A 271 -0.04 20.29 13.75
N THR A 272 -0.99 20.89 14.45
CA THR A 272 -2.42 20.76 14.13
C THR A 272 -3.06 22.11 13.84
N HIS A 273 -4.18 22.09 13.11
CA HIS A 273 -5.03 23.28 12.95
C HIS A 273 -5.93 23.54 14.16
N TYR A 274 -5.85 22.72 15.21
CA TYR A 274 -6.66 22.88 16.41
C TYR A 274 -6.01 23.84 17.39
N THR A 275 -6.86 24.60 18.08
CA THR A 275 -6.47 25.46 19.19
C THR A 275 -7.31 25.12 20.42
N THR A 276 -6.75 25.38 21.60
CA THR A 276 -7.51 25.33 22.84
C THR A 276 -8.58 26.43 22.87
N TRP A 277 -9.51 26.37 23.83
CA TRP A 277 -10.49 27.44 24.04
C TRP A 277 -9.85 28.80 24.38
N THR A 278 -8.60 28.82 24.84
CA THR A 278 -7.81 30.05 25.07
C THR A 278 -7.02 30.50 23.83
N GLY A 279 -7.21 29.86 22.68
CA GLY A 279 -6.51 30.18 21.43
C GLY A 279 -5.08 29.67 21.33
N GLN A 280 -4.64 28.76 22.21
CA GLN A 280 -3.28 28.20 22.13
C GLN A 280 -3.23 27.07 21.10
N SER A 281 -2.20 27.06 20.25
CA SER A 281 -1.99 25.98 19.28
C SER A 281 -1.79 24.63 19.97
N VAL A 282 -2.37 23.61 19.37
CA VAL A 282 -2.23 22.22 19.79
C VAL A 282 -1.29 21.49 18.85
N GLN A 283 -0.38 20.72 19.42
CA GLN A 283 0.43 19.76 18.69
C GLN A 283 0.01 18.35 19.10
N VAL A 284 0.30 17.37 18.26
CA VAL A 284 0.07 15.97 18.63
C VAL A 284 1.29 15.13 18.34
N ARG A 285 1.48 14.08 19.13
CA ARG A 285 2.54 13.11 18.96
C ARG A 285 1.94 11.71 18.80
N PRO A 286 2.24 10.98 17.73
CA PRO A 286 1.85 9.59 17.61
C PRO A 286 2.40 8.78 18.81
N VAL A 287 1.54 7.98 19.46
CA VAL A 287 1.93 7.17 20.62
C VAL A 287 2.70 5.94 20.14
N ALA A 288 3.85 5.64 20.75
CA ALA A 288 4.61 4.43 20.45
C ALA A 288 3.75 3.17 20.67
N GLY A 289 3.68 2.29 19.66
CA GLY A 289 2.79 1.12 19.68
C GLY A 289 1.30 1.42 19.51
N GLY A 290 0.91 2.69 19.36
CA GLY A 290 -0.47 3.13 19.19
C GLY A 290 -1.01 3.06 17.75
N ASN A 291 -0.25 2.48 16.82
CA ASN A 291 -0.60 2.31 15.39
C ASN A 291 -1.08 3.59 14.68
N ALA A 292 -0.56 4.74 15.12
CA ALA A 292 -0.93 6.02 14.57
C ALA A 292 -0.51 6.15 13.10
N SER A 293 -1.48 6.43 12.24
CA SER A 293 -1.33 6.40 10.79
C SER A 293 -2.43 7.21 10.10
N LEU A 294 -2.28 7.43 8.80
CA LEU A 294 -3.40 7.73 7.92
C LEU A 294 -3.92 6.45 7.26
N VAL A 295 -5.22 6.29 7.16
CA VAL A 295 -5.87 5.14 6.51
C VAL A 295 -6.89 5.61 5.49
N PHE A 296 -7.19 4.78 4.49
CA PHE A 296 -8.24 5.12 3.53
C PHE A 296 -9.62 5.07 4.17
N ALA A 297 -10.44 6.05 3.83
CA ALA A 297 -11.87 6.05 4.06
C ALA A 297 -12.59 6.39 2.75
N VAL A 298 -13.81 5.88 2.57
CA VAL A 298 -14.66 6.21 1.43
C VAL A 298 -15.15 7.65 1.58
N GLN A 299 -15.11 8.40 0.48
CA GLN A 299 -15.78 9.69 0.35
C GLN A 299 -17.06 9.50 -0.46
N PRO A 300 -18.18 9.13 0.18
CA PRO A 300 -19.43 8.86 -0.52
C PRO A 300 -19.97 10.11 -1.22
N ALA A 301 -20.41 9.95 -2.46
CA ALA A 301 -21.17 10.97 -3.19
C ALA A 301 -22.68 10.92 -2.89
N ALA A 302 -23.18 9.81 -2.34
CA ALA A 302 -24.58 9.55 -2.02
C ALA A 302 -24.72 8.71 -0.74
N GLN A 303 -25.94 8.54 -0.26
CA GLN A 303 -26.24 7.76 0.96
C GLN A 303 -25.83 6.27 0.87
N THR A 304 -25.65 5.75 -0.35
CA THR A 304 -25.15 4.39 -0.59
C THR A 304 -23.78 4.48 -1.24
N GLU A 305 -22.78 3.92 -0.58
CA GLU A 305 -21.42 3.83 -1.10
C GLU A 305 -21.34 2.92 -2.33
N THR A 306 -20.47 3.29 -3.25
CA THR A 306 -20.18 2.58 -4.50
C THR A 306 -18.67 2.48 -4.70
N ASP A 307 -18.24 1.60 -5.61
CA ASP A 307 -16.82 1.48 -5.97
C ASP A 307 -16.28 2.66 -6.78
N ALA A 308 -17.16 3.54 -7.26
CA ALA A 308 -16.78 4.78 -7.94
C ALA A 308 -16.45 5.92 -6.95
N ASP A 309 -16.89 5.82 -5.69
CA ASP A 309 -16.66 6.86 -4.70
C ASP A 309 -15.17 6.99 -4.38
N PRO A 310 -14.58 8.19 -4.42
CA PRO A 310 -13.15 8.36 -4.17
C PRO A 310 -12.80 7.96 -2.73
N PHE A 311 -11.52 7.67 -2.50
CA PHE A 311 -10.97 7.62 -1.15
C PHE A 311 -10.47 8.99 -0.70
N THR A 312 -10.41 9.12 0.62
CA THR A 312 -9.74 10.19 1.35
C THR A 312 -8.82 9.55 2.40
N LEU A 313 -7.91 10.32 3.00
CA LEU A 313 -7.05 9.82 4.09
C LEU A 313 -7.51 10.40 5.43
N VAL A 314 -7.77 9.53 6.41
CA VAL A 314 -8.19 9.95 7.75
C VAL A 314 -7.16 9.52 8.80
N PRO A 315 -6.89 10.34 9.83
CA PRO A 315 -6.06 9.92 10.95
C PRO A 315 -6.71 8.76 11.71
N CYS A 316 -5.91 7.76 12.07
CA CYS A 316 -6.31 6.60 12.85
C CYS A 316 -5.22 6.27 13.87
N GLY A 317 -5.58 5.58 14.96
CA GLY A 317 -4.67 5.20 16.04
C GLY A 317 -4.56 6.24 17.15
N ALA A 318 -3.59 6.04 18.04
CA ALA A 318 -3.45 6.84 19.26
C ALA A 318 -2.46 7.99 19.09
N PHE A 319 -2.90 9.20 19.43
CA PHE A 319 -2.09 10.40 19.48
C PHE A 319 -2.16 11.03 20.86
N GLU A 320 -1.02 11.48 21.38
CA GLU A 320 -0.91 12.29 22.57
C GLU A 320 -1.07 13.77 22.20
N VAL A 321 -1.89 14.49 22.95
CA VAL A 321 -2.11 15.93 22.76
C VAL A 321 -1.07 16.72 23.55
N LEU A 322 -0.30 17.55 22.86
CA LEU A 322 0.75 18.40 23.41
C LEU A 322 0.33 19.87 23.34
N ARG A 323 0.65 20.65 24.37
CA ARG A 323 0.51 22.11 24.33
C ARG A 323 1.77 22.71 23.72
N HIS A 324 1.59 23.60 22.74
CA HIS A 324 2.69 24.32 22.11
C HIS A 324 3.51 25.07 23.20
N GLY A 325 4.80 24.75 23.33
CA GLY A 325 5.70 25.32 24.35
C GLY A 325 5.90 24.49 25.63
N SER A 326 5.28 23.32 25.76
CA SER A 326 5.63 22.37 26.83
C SER A 326 6.88 21.56 26.44
N ALA A 327 8.05 22.20 26.51
CA ALA A 327 9.28 21.43 26.66
C ALA A 327 9.14 20.58 27.94
N ALA A 328 9.51 19.30 27.87
CA ALA A 328 9.48 18.41 29.02
C ALA A 328 10.29 19.04 30.17
N ALA A 329 9.60 19.63 31.14
CA ALA A 329 10.21 20.09 32.38
C ALA A 329 10.52 18.86 33.23
N GLY A 330 11.56 18.12 32.85
CA GLY A 330 12.38 17.35 33.78
C GLY A 330 13.15 18.32 34.67
N GLY A 331 12.45 18.92 35.62
CA GLY A 331 13.01 19.85 36.60
C GLY A 331 12.44 19.48 37.96
N GLY A 332 13.24 18.79 38.76
CA GLY A 332 12.85 18.26 40.05
C GLY A 332 12.24 19.32 40.97
N CYS A 333 11.11 18.96 41.57
CA CYS A 333 10.67 19.61 42.78
C CYS A 333 11.60 19.15 43.92
N GLN A 334 12.57 19.99 44.29
CA GLN A 334 13.21 19.91 45.60
C GLN A 334 12.80 21.14 46.42
N ARG A 335 12.05 20.84 47.49
CA ARG A 335 11.71 21.61 48.70
C ARG A 335 10.86 22.86 48.55
#